data_AF-A0ABD0J5T7-F1
#
_entry.id   AF-A0ABD0J5T7-F1
#
_cell.length_a   1.000
_cell.length_b   1.000
_cell.length_c   1.000
_cell.angle_alpha   90.00
_cell.angle_beta   90.00
_cell.angle_gamma   90.00
#
_symmetry.space_group_name_H-M   'P 1'
#
loop_
_entity.id
_entity.type
_entity.pdbx_description
1 polymer ?
#
loop_
_entity_poly.entity_id
_entity_poly.type
_entity_poly.pdbx_seq_one_letter_code
_entity_poly.pdbx_strand_id
1 'polypeptide(L)'
;MASAVAIISAASAAVSAGSSLAGTTISSLLNDGYSVGCGIEVQNWTRFPLSEAITRINGGYLSKPPVAVLPSKKEAMVTRKTGGCATGSYGTVSWKVEGLNRRVYVMWSVPFNHDYFTNWLAVGLSRKGYTNHPGDNALFDQMYSGKSDLNIAFERHQYWTSMDPIIFSDGDISLEATMGSSHKAEVRVIVRPVDNKNLADPIRSLLQL
;
A
#
# COMPACT_ATOMS: atom_id res chain seq x y z
N MET A 1 -25.17 -5.87 -16.21
CA MET A 1 -24.29 -6.03 -15.03
C MET A 1 -23.22 -4.95 -15.09
N ALA A 2 -22.97 -4.22 -14.00
CA ALA A 2 -21.85 -3.28 -13.95
C ALA A 2 -20.53 -4.06 -14.07
N SER A 3 -19.54 -3.51 -14.79
CA SER A 3 -18.21 -4.13 -14.87
C SER A 3 -17.52 -4.08 -13.49
N ALA A 4 -16.57 -4.99 -13.24
CA ALA A 4 -15.79 -4.98 -11.99
C ALA A 4 -15.12 -3.62 -11.73
N VAL A 5 -14.69 -2.94 -12.79
CA VAL A 5 -14.11 -1.58 -12.74
C VAL A 5 -15.12 -0.55 -12.21
N ALA A 6 -16.37 -0.61 -12.66
CA ALA A 6 -17.41 0.31 -12.19
C ALA A 6 -17.76 0.08 -10.71
N ILE A 7 -17.74 -1.17 -10.25
CA ILE A 7 -17.95 -1.51 -8.84
C ILE A 7 -16.79 -0.97 -7.99
N ILE A 8 -15.54 -1.14 -8.43
CA ILE A 8 -14.37 -0.64 -7.72
C ILE A 8 -14.40 0.89 -7.62
N SER A 9 -14.73 1.57 -8.72
CA SER A 9 -14.85 3.03 -8.75
C SER A 9 -15.94 3.55 -7.82
N ALA A 10 -17.13 2.93 -7.84
CA ALA A 10 -18.22 3.29 -6.94
C ALA A 10 -17.84 3.06 -5.47
N ALA A 11 -17.29 1.90 -5.13
CA ALA A 11 -16.86 1.60 -3.77
C ALA A 11 -15.75 2.55 -3.29
N SER A 12 -14.77 2.90 -4.14
CA SER A 12 -13.77 3.93 -3.81
C SER A 12 -14.38 5.30 -3.52
N ALA A 13 -15.54 5.64 -4.10
CA ALA A 13 -16.21 6.92 -3.82
C ALA A 13 -16.81 6.99 -2.40
N ALA A 14 -17.13 5.85 -1.78
CA ALA A 14 -17.53 5.79 -0.38
C ALA A 14 -16.35 5.93 0.60
N VAL A 15 -15.11 5.85 0.10
CA VAL A 15 -13.90 5.98 0.92
C VAL A 15 -13.52 7.45 1.03
N SER A 16 -13.62 8.00 2.24
CA SER A 16 -13.30 9.40 2.51
C SER A 16 -11.85 9.59 2.97
N ALA A 17 -11.28 10.77 2.70
CA ALA A 17 -9.95 11.11 3.20
C ALA A 17 -9.92 11.05 4.74
N GLY A 18 -8.86 10.43 5.26
CA GLY A 18 -8.49 10.50 6.66
C GLY A 18 -7.60 11.71 6.97
N SER A 19 -6.98 11.68 8.14
CA SER A 19 -6.22 12.79 8.71
C SER A 19 -4.97 13.16 7.89
N SER A 20 -4.28 12.17 7.34
CA SER A 20 -3.07 12.36 6.54
C SER A 20 -3.37 12.91 5.14
N LEU A 21 -4.63 12.89 4.70
CA LEU A 21 -5.07 13.43 3.40
C LEU A 21 -6.04 14.61 3.56
N ALA A 22 -6.22 15.15 4.77
CA ALA A 22 -7.08 16.29 5.02
C ALA A 22 -6.56 17.53 4.26
N GLY A 23 -7.36 18.03 3.31
CA GLY A 23 -7.05 19.23 2.52
C GLY A 23 -5.86 19.09 1.56
N THR A 24 -5.43 17.87 1.26
CA THR A 24 -4.25 17.62 0.40
C THR A 24 -4.44 16.38 -0.46
N THR A 25 -3.49 16.13 -1.36
CA THR A 25 -3.44 14.94 -2.22
C THR A 25 -2.04 14.33 -2.17
N ILE A 26 -1.89 13.07 -2.59
CA ILE A 26 -0.57 12.44 -2.69
C ILE A 26 0.34 13.22 -3.65
N SER A 27 -0.18 13.62 -4.81
CA SER A 27 0.59 14.40 -5.79
C SER A 27 1.09 15.71 -5.18
N SER A 28 0.25 16.42 -4.41
CA SER A 28 0.66 17.65 -3.70
C SER A 28 1.74 17.36 -2.66
N LEU A 29 1.61 16.28 -1.89
CA LEU A 29 2.61 15.90 -0.88
C LEU A 29 3.94 15.45 -1.49
N LEU A 30 3.91 14.88 -2.70
CA LEU A 30 5.10 14.47 -3.44
C LEU A 30 5.86 15.64 -4.08
N ASN A 31 5.23 16.79 -4.23
CA ASN A 31 5.85 18.01 -4.75
C ASN A 31 6.61 18.78 -3.66
N ASP A 32 7.51 18.07 -2.96
CA ASP A 32 8.31 18.55 -1.82
C ASP A 32 9.70 19.09 -2.22
N GLY A 33 9.96 19.24 -3.52
CA GLY A 33 11.24 19.75 -4.06
C GLY A 33 12.33 18.69 -4.26
N TYR A 34 12.11 17.43 -3.86
CA TYR A 34 13.06 16.35 -4.14
C TYR A 34 12.81 15.73 -5.51
N SER A 35 13.83 15.13 -6.15
CA SER A 35 13.65 14.52 -7.48
C SER A 35 13.00 13.13 -7.44
N VAL A 36 13.11 12.40 -6.32
CA VAL A 36 12.56 11.05 -6.15
C VAL A 36 11.69 11.00 -4.91
N GLY A 37 10.50 10.42 -5.03
CA GLY A 37 9.58 10.17 -3.93
C GLY A 37 8.54 9.10 -4.24
N CYS A 38 7.99 8.52 -3.18
CA CYS A 38 6.92 7.53 -3.24
C CYS A 38 5.82 7.94 -2.26
N GLY A 39 4.61 8.11 -2.79
CA GLY A 39 3.42 8.39 -2.00
C GLY A 39 2.52 7.17 -2.02
N ILE A 40 2.19 6.62 -0.87
CA ILE A 40 1.43 5.37 -0.76
C ILE A 40 0.07 5.67 -0.13
N GLU A 41 -1.00 5.63 -0.93
CA GLU A 41 -2.40 5.67 -0.46
C GLU A 41 -2.84 4.26 -0.08
N VAL A 42 -3.40 4.11 1.12
CA VAL A 42 -4.07 2.88 1.53
C VAL A 42 -5.53 3.18 1.81
N GLN A 43 -6.41 2.48 1.10
CA GLN A 43 -7.85 2.51 1.29
C GLN A 43 -8.28 1.29 2.10
N ASN A 44 -8.97 1.51 3.21
CA ASN A 44 -9.52 0.42 4.02
C ASN A 44 -11.01 0.23 3.73
N TRP A 45 -11.33 -0.83 3.00
CA TRP A 45 -12.72 -1.20 2.69
C TRP A 45 -13.29 -2.22 3.69
N THR A 46 -12.46 -2.71 4.59
CA THR A 46 -12.89 -3.64 5.64
C THR A 46 -13.57 -2.86 6.76
N ARG A 47 -14.48 -3.52 7.49
CA ARG A 47 -15.03 -3.01 8.75
C ARG A 47 -14.03 -2.99 9.91
N PHE A 48 -12.83 -3.53 9.71
CA PHE A 48 -11.79 -3.62 10.72
C PHE A 48 -10.79 -2.47 10.56
N PRO A 49 -10.39 -1.79 11.63
CA PRO A 49 -9.29 -0.82 11.54
C PRO A 49 -7.99 -1.48 11.06
N LEU A 50 -7.25 -0.78 10.20
CA LEU A 50 -5.85 -1.08 9.92
C LEU A 50 -5.00 -0.28 10.90
N SER A 51 -4.45 -0.95 11.90
CA SER A 51 -3.80 -0.32 13.05
C SER A 51 -2.30 -0.63 13.09
N GLU A 52 -1.65 -0.14 14.15
CA GLU A 52 -0.24 -0.45 14.46
C GLU A 52 0.67 -0.25 13.24
N ALA A 53 0.61 0.90 12.56
CA ALA A 53 1.40 1.09 11.36
C ALA A 53 2.91 0.96 11.68
N ILE A 54 3.63 0.07 10.98
CA ILE A 54 5.08 -0.11 11.12
C ILE A 54 5.72 0.11 9.76
N THR A 55 6.69 1.02 9.70
CA THR A 55 7.51 1.29 8.52
C THR A 55 8.97 0.98 8.78
N ARG A 56 9.66 0.44 7.78
CA ARG A 56 11.11 0.35 7.71
C ARG A 56 11.58 1.02 6.43
N ILE A 57 12.49 1.99 6.58
CA ILE A 57 13.12 2.69 5.46
C ILE A 57 14.47 2.04 5.24
N ASN A 58 14.58 1.32 4.12
CA ASN A 58 15.82 0.68 3.70
C ASN A 58 16.71 1.65 2.92
N GLY A 59 16.10 2.65 2.27
CA GLY A 59 16.78 3.78 1.68
C GLY A 59 15.87 4.97 1.43
N GLY A 60 16.44 6.16 1.57
CA GLY A 60 15.71 7.42 1.48
C GLY A 60 15.31 7.96 2.86
N TYR A 61 14.18 8.66 2.91
CA TYR A 61 13.69 9.35 4.10
C TYR A 61 12.16 9.33 4.16
N LEU A 62 11.62 9.24 5.38
CA LEU A 62 10.18 9.27 5.64
C LEU A 62 9.72 10.72 5.85
N SER A 63 9.15 11.34 4.81
CA SER A 63 8.62 12.72 4.89
C SER A 63 7.29 12.78 5.64
N LYS A 64 6.43 11.77 5.46
CA LYS A 64 5.14 11.66 6.15
C LYS A 64 4.95 10.22 6.64
N PRO A 65 4.88 9.99 7.96
CA PRO A 65 4.72 8.64 8.51
C PRO A 65 3.34 8.07 8.18
N PRO A 66 3.20 6.73 8.08
CA PRO A 66 1.88 6.13 7.99
C PRO A 66 1.13 6.30 9.32
N VAL A 67 -0.20 6.30 9.21
CA VAL A 67 -1.12 6.32 10.34
C VAL A 67 -2.06 5.12 10.25
N ALA A 68 -2.86 4.89 11.29
CA ALA A 68 -3.93 3.91 11.23
C ALA A 68 -4.98 4.31 10.18
N VAL A 69 -5.54 3.34 9.46
CA VAL A 69 -6.57 3.55 8.44
C VAL A 69 -7.89 2.99 8.96
N LEU A 70 -8.80 3.87 9.36
CA LEU A 70 -10.12 3.48 9.85
C LEU A 70 -11.00 2.90 8.72
N PRO A 71 -12.07 2.15 9.05
CA PRO A 71 -13.03 1.66 8.05
C PRO A 71 -13.57 2.78 7.16
N SER A 72 -13.66 2.54 5.84
CA SER A 72 -14.06 3.53 4.82
C SER A 72 -13.22 4.81 4.81
N LYS A 73 -11.98 4.75 5.31
CA LYS A 73 -11.01 5.83 5.19
C LYS A 73 -9.87 5.46 4.26
N LYS A 74 -9.23 6.51 3.75
CA LYS A 74 -7.94 6.42 3.07
C LYS A 74 -6.93 7.34 3.72
N GLU A 75 -5.73 6.83 3.90
CA GLU A 75 -4.60 7.55 4.47
C GLU A 75 -3.38 7.38 3.56
N ALA A 76 -2.40 8.27 3.71
CA ALA A 76 -1.18 8.27 2.93
C ALA A 76 0.07 8.33 3.81
N MET A 77 1.12 7.66 3.35
CA MET A 77 2.50 7.91 3.78
C MET A 77 3.31 8.42 2.59
N VAL A 78 4.36 9.17 2.88
CA VAL A 78 5.21 9.76 1.84
C VAL A 78 6.68 9.58 2.20
N THR A 79 7.43 9.10 1.24
CA THR A 79 8.87 8.92 1.34
C THR A 79 9.55 9.61 0.17
N ARG A 80 10.84 9.92 0.36
CA ARG A 80 11.68 10.58 -0.65
C ARG A 80 13.09 10.03 -0.60
N LYS A 81 13.91 10.42 -1.57
CA LYS A 81 15.36 10.25 -1.49
C LYS A 81 15.98 11.04 -0.33
N THR A 82 17.17 10.63 0.08
CA THR A 82 18.02 11.44 0.96
C THR A 82 18.47 12.71 0.22
N GLY A 83 18.46 13.85 0.92
CA GLY A 83 18.92 15.12 0.34
C GLY A 83 20.40 15.08 -0.02
N GLY A 84 20.78 15.72 -1.12
CA GLY A 84 22.18 15.76 -1.59
C GLY A 84 22.76 14.45 -2.13
N CYS A 85 22.05 13.33 -2.05
CA CYS A 85 22.57 12.02 -2.49
C CYS A 85 21.91 11.52 -3.79
N ALA A 86 22.61 10.79 -4.66
CA ALA A 86 22.03 10.13 -5.82
C ALA A 86 21.35 8.79 -5.46
N THR A 87 20.41 8.82 -4.50
CA THR A 87 19.72 7.65 -3.97
C THR A 87 18.23 7.66 -4.28
N GLY A 88 17.61 6.48 -4.28
CA GLY A 88 16.17 6.31 -4.43
C GLY A 88 15.40 6.38 -3.11
N SER A 89 14.17 5.88 -3.12
CA SER A 89 13.36 5.63 -1.93
C SER A 89 12.79 4.21 -1.95
N TYR A 90 13.06 3.43 -0.92
CA TYR A 90 12.62 2.04 -0.85
C TYR A 90 12.52 1.54 0.59
N GLY A 91 11.62 0.60 0.82
CA GLY A 91 11.33 0.07 2.14
C GLY A 91 10.04 -0.72 2.21
N THR A 92 9.58 -0.94 3.43
CA THR A 92 8.35 -1.68 3.72
C THR A 92 7.47 -0.98 4.73
N VAL A 93 6.16 -1.07 4.57
CA VAL A 93 5.17 -0.62 5.53
C VAL A 93 4.13 -1.72 5.75
N SER A 94 3.56 -1.76 6.94
CA SER A 94 2.51 -2.72 7.28
C SER A 94 1.51 -2.17 8.26
N TRP A 95 0.31 -2.76 8.24
CA TRP A 95 -0.75 -2.51 9.21
C TRP A 95 -1.30 -3.83 9.71
N LYS A 96 -1.64 -3.89 10.99
CA LYS A 96 -2.40 -5.00 11.55
C LYS A 96 -3.89 -4.82 11.21
N VAL A 97 -4.53 -5.89 10.77
CA VAL A 97 -5.98 -5.96 10.57
C VAL A 97 -6.60 -6.47 11.87
N GLU A 98 -7.13 -5.57 12.71
CA GLU A 98 -7.51 -5.90 14.10
C GLU A 98 -8.47 -7.10 14.21
N GLY A 99 -9.47 -7.20 13.31
CA GLY A 99 -10.44 -8.29 13.33
C GLY A 99 -9.93 -9.65 12.80
N LEU A 100 -8.74 -9.70 12.21
CA LEU A 100 -8.18 -10.91 11.57
C LEU A 100 -6.83 -11.34 12.14
N ASN A 101 -6.31 -10.60 13.13
CA ASN A 101 -5.04 -10.86 13.82
C ASN A 101 -3.88 -11.23 12.87
N ARG A 102 -3.66 -10.39 11.87
CA ARG A 102 -2.62 -10.53 10.83
C ARG A 102 -2.24 -9.17 10.27
N ARG A 103 -1.24 -9.09 9.40
CA ARG A 103 -0.80 -7.84 8.77
C ARG A 103 -0.99 -7.83 7.27
N VAL A 104 -1.28 -6.65 6.73
CA VAL A 104 -1.07 -6.29 5.33
C VAL A 104 0.34 -5.72 5.21
N TYR A 105 1.10 -6.13 4.20
CA TYR A 105 2.42 -5.61 3.88
C TYR A 105 2.42 -4.93 2.52
N VAL A 106 3.19 -3.85 2.43
CA VAL A 106 3.49 -3.14 1.19
C VAL A 106 5.00 -2.91 1.15
N MET A 107 5.65 -3.34 0.08
CA MET A 107 7.04 -3.03 -0.24
C MET A 107 7.05 -2.12 -1.46
N TRP A 108 7.85 -1.05 -1.42
CA TRP A 108 8.07 -0.18 -2.56
C TRP A 108 9.57 -0.02 -2.83
N SER A 109 9.90 0.21 -4.10
CA SER A 109 11.22 0.65 -4.53
C SER A 109 11.09 1.63 -5.70
N VAL A 110 11.61 2.84 -5.49
CA VAL A 110 11.70 3.90 -6.52
C VAL A 110 13.18 4.29 -6.65
N PRO A 111 13.89 3.83 -7.70
CA PRO A 111 15.29 4.13 -7.86
C PRO A 111 15.54 5.57 -8.32
N PHE A 112 16.77 6.04 -8.12
CA PHE A 112 17.22 7.35 -8.63
C PHE A 112 17.49 7.34 -10.13
N ASN A 113 18.08 6.25 -10.64
CA ASN A 113 18.47 6.15 -12.03
C ASN A 113 17.57 5.14 -12.76
N HIS A 114 16.71 5.63 -13.65
CA HIS A 114 15.80 4.82 -14.44
C HIS A 114 16.41 4.24 -15.74
N ASP A 115 17.66 4.59 -16.06
CA ASP A 115 18.40 3.97 -17.17
C ASP A 115 18.81 2.54 -16.83
N TYR A 116 19.01 2.23 -15.54
CA TYR A 116 19.45 0.91 -15.06
C TYR A 116 18.43 0.19 -14.18
N PHE A 117 17.51 0.92 -13.56
CA PHE A 117 16.57 0.36 -12.59
C PHE A 117 15.15 0.85 -12.86
N THR A 118 14.18 0.17 -12.28
CA THR A 118 12.75 0.44 -12.50
C THR A 118 12.02 0.38 -11.16
N ASN A 119 10.77 0.87 -11.13
CA ASN A 119 9.97 0.82 -9.92
C ASN A 119 9.51 -0.60 -9.63
N TRP A 120 9.44 -0.96 -8.35
CA TRP A 120 8.92 -2.24 -7.90
C TRP A 120 7.92 -2.04 -6.76
N LEU A 121 6.84 -2.81 -6.80
CA LEU A 121 5.84 -2.88 -5.75
C LEU A 121 5.60 -4.34 -5.41
N ALA A 122 5.47 -4.65 -4.12
CA ALA A 122 4.89 -5.91 -3.68
C ALA A 122 3.87 -5.67 -2.59
N VAL A 123 2.78 -6.43 -2.62
CA VAL A 123 1.75 -6.42 -1.57
C VAL A 123 1.45 -7.84 -1.14
N GLY A 124 1.17 -8.00 0.15
CA GLY A 124 0.98 -9.32 0.73
C GLY A 124 0.31 -9.30 2.07
N LEU A 125 0.10 -10.49 2.61
CA LEU A 125 -0.52 -10.72 3.90
C LEU A 125 0.32 -11.69 4.72
N SER A 126 0.40 -11.48 6.03
CA SER A 126 0.87 -12.55 6.91
C SER A 126 -0.20 -13.61 7.10
N ARG A 127 0.17 -14.85 7.45
CA ARG A 127 -0.81 -15.83 7.93
C ARG A 127 -1.53 -15.32 9.19
N LYS A 128 -2.73 -15.83 9.44
CA LYS A 128 -3.47 -15.54 10.69
C LYS A 128 -2.64 -15.89 11.92
N GLY A 129 -2.68 -15.02 12.92
CA GLY A 129 -1.90 -15.14 14.17
C GLY A 129 -0.46 -14.65 14.06
N TYR A 130 0.07 -14.40 12.86
CA TYR A 130 1.40 -13.80 12.69
C TYR A 130 1.25 -12.28 12.53
N THR A 131 1.58 -11.53 13.59
CA THR A 131 1.48 -10.07 13.60
C THR A 131 2.83 -9.36 13.64
N ASN A 132 3.93 -10.07 13.34
CA ASN A 132 5.25 -9.47 13.35
C ASN A 132 5.50 -8.63 12.08
N HIS A 133 6.41 -7.67 12.18
CA HIS A 133 7.01 -7.00 11.02
C HIS A 133 8.50 -7.36 11.04
N PRO A 134 8.97 -8.28 10.17
CA PRO A 134 10.38 -8.68 10.19
C PRO A 134 11.32 -7.47 10.10
N GLY A 135 12.31 -7.43 11.00
CA GLY A 135 13.26 -6.31 11.14
C GLY A 135 14.45 -6.39 10.18
N ASP A 136 15.44 -5.52 10.40
CA ASP A 136 16.78 -5.55 9.79
C ASP A 136 16.80 -5.87 8.29
N ASN A 137 16.01 -5.12 7.52
CA ASN A 137 15.83 -5.29 6.07
C ASN A 137 15.22 -6.63 5.61
N ALA A 138 15.03 -7.61 6.49
CA ALA A 138 14.60 -8.96 6.13
C ALA A 138 13.27 -8.99 5.35
N LEU A 139 12.29 -8.17 5.77
CA LEU A 139 11.01 -8.08 5.04
C LEU A 139 11.20 -7.48 3.64
N PHE A 140 12.02 -6.44 3.52
CA PHE A 140 12.31 -5.82 2.23
C PHE A 140 13.02 -6.81 1.31
N ASP A 141 14.08 -7.46 1.79
CA ASP A 141 14.86 -8.41 0.99
C ASP A 141 13.99 -9.59 0.53
N GLN A 142 13.15 -10.11 1.43
CA GLN A 142 12.15 -11.13 1.13
C GLN A 142 11.17 -10.66 0.05
N MET A 143 10.55 -9.49 0.22
CA MET A 143 9.52 -9.01 -0.70
C MET A 143 10.10 -8.50 -2.03
N TYR A 144 11.33 -7.99 -2.06
CA TYR A 144 11.97 -7.41 -3.25
C TYR A 144 12.68 -8.46 -4.11
N SER A 145 13.39 -9.41 -3.50
CA SER A 145 14.21 -10.39 -4.21
C SER A 145 13.89 -11.85 -3.86
N GLY A 146 13.30 -12.09 -2.70
CA GLY A 146 12.88 -13.40 -2.24
C GLY A 146 11.51 -13.84 -2.74
N LYS A 147 10.88 -14.73 -1.96
CA LYS A 147 9.61 -15.41 -2.25
C LYS A 147 8.75 -15.53 -0.99
N SER A 148 7.46 -15.80 -1.21
CA SER A 148 6.50 -16.16 -0.16
C SER A 148 6.98 -17.35 0.68
N ASP A 149 6.61 -17.36 1.95
CA ASP A 149 6.87 -18.45 2.89
C ASP A 149 5.63 -18.79 3.74
N LEU A 150 5.81 -19.59 4.79
CA LEU A 150 4.73 -20.00 5.69
C LEU A 150 4.11 -18.84 6.47
N ASN A 151 4.85 -17.77 6.75
CA ASN A 151 4.39 -16.65 7.54
C ASN A 151 3.89 -15.48 6.68
N ILE A 152 4.48 -15.24 5.51
CA ILE A 152 4.20 -14.10 4.66
C ILE A 152 4.06 -14.57 3.21
N ALA A 153 2.88 -14.32 2.63
CA ALA A 153 2.61 -14.53 1.22
C ALA A 153 2.36 -13.19 0.53
N PHE A 154 2.94 -12.99 -0.65
CA PHE A 154 2.86 -11.74 -1.39
C PHE A 154 2.98 -11.97 -2.90
N GLU A 155 2.58 -10.95 -3.65
CA GLU A 155 2.84 -10.82 -5.08
C GLU A 155 3.66 -9.56 -5.35
N ARG A 156 4.56 -9.63 -6.34
CA ARG A 156 5.50 -8.55 -6.69
C ARG A 156 5.45 -8.27 -8.18
N HIS A 157 5.24 -7.00 -8.56
CA HIS A 157 5.30 -6.55 -9.94
C HIS A 157 6.39 -5.49 -10.13
N GLN A 158 6.96 -5.49 -11.33
CA GLN A 158 7.80 -4.42 -11.86
C GLN A 158 6.91 -3.39 -12.57
N TYR A 159 7.17 -2.10 -12.33
CA TYR A 159 6.43 -1.00 -12.94
C TYR A 159 7.36 -0.18 -13.83
N TRP A 160 7.32 -0.51 -15.12
CA TRP A 160 8.09 0.17 -16.16
C TRP A 160 7.25 0.45 -17.40
N THR A 161 6.88 -0.61 -18.12
CA THR A 161 6.05 -0.54 -19.34
C THR A 161 4.60 -0.93 -19.09
N SER A 162 4.33 -1.80 -18.11
CA SER A 162 2.99 -2.14 -17.65
C SER A 162 2.71 -1.54 -16.28
N MET A 163 1.49 -1.03 -16.12
CA MET A 163 0.93 -0.54 -14.85
C MET A 163 -0.19 -1.47 -14.35
N ASP A 164 -0.19 -2.73 -14.78
CA ASP A 164 -1.22 -3.69 -14.40
C ASP A 164 -1.26 -3.87 -12.88
N PRO A 165 -2.47 -3.89 -12.28
CA PRO A 165 -2.61 -4.02 -10.85
C PRO A 165 -2.11 -5.37 -10.36
N ILE A 166 -1.49 -5.37 -9.17
CA ILE A 166 -1.33 -6.58 -8.37
C ILE A 166 -2.68 -6.90 -7.75
N ILE A 167 -3.18 -8.12 -7.97
CA ILE A 167 -4.34 -8.65 -7.26
C ILE A 167 -3.87 -9.85 -6.44
N PHE A 168 -3.90 -9.72 -5.13
CA PHE A 168 -3.51 -10.78 -4.20
C PHE A 168 -4.68 -11.09 -3.27
N SER A 169 -4.96 -12.36 -2.99
CA SER A 169 -6.01 -12.74 -2.04
C SER A 169 -5.73 -14.10 -1.42
N ASP A 170 -6.20 -14.28 -0.19
CA ASP A 170 -6.09 -15.56 0.52
C ASP A 170 -7.44 -16.08 1.04
N GLY A 171 -8.54 -15.56 0.49
CA GLY A 171 -9.90 -15.98 0.83
C GLY A 171 -10.58 -15.17 1.93
N ASP A 172 -9.84 -14.43 2.77
CA ASP A 172 -10.45 -13.49 3.74
C ASP A 172 -10.31 -12.03 3.29
N ILE A 173 -9.12 -11.69 2.80
CA ILE A 173 -8.78 -10.35 2.29
C ILE A 173 -8.35 -10.48 0.83
N SER A 174 -8.69 -9.49 0.03
CA SER A 174 -8.10 -9.25 -1.27
C SER A 174 -7.45 -7.86 -1.26
N LEU A 175 -6.23 -7.82 -1.79
CA LEU A 175 -5.45 -6.62 -2.02
C LEU A 175 -5.48 -6.33 -3.52
N GLU A 176 -5.76 -5.09 -3.87
CA GLU A 176 -5.51 -4.56 -5.21
C GLU A 176 -4.51 -3.42 -5.07
N ALA A 177 -3.42 -3.45 -5.83
CA ALA A 177 -2.41 -2.40 -5.74
C ALA A 177 -1.81 -2.01 -7.09
N THR A 178 -1.53 -0.73 -7.26
CA THR A 178 -0.90 -0.15 -8.46
C THR A 178 0.19 0.82 -8.06
N MET A 179 1.18 1.03 -8.94
CA MET A 179 2.27 1.99 -8.76
C MET A 179 2.53 2.74 -10.07
N GLY A 180 2.89 4.03 -9.99
CA GLY A 180 3.41 4.76 -11.15
C GLY A 180 4.87 4.41 -11.46
N SER A 181 5.30 4.54 -12.73
CA SER A 181 6.68 4.24 -13.17
C SER A 181 7.64 5.44 -13.15
N SER A 182 7.20 6.63 -12.72
CA SER A 182 8.04 7.83 -12.64
C SER A 182 8.87 7.87 -11.34
N HIS A 183 9.79 8.84 -11.24
CA HIS A 183 10.52 9.09 -9.99
C HIS A 183 9.62 9.67 -8.87
N LYS A 184 8.43 10.15 -9.20
CA LYS A 184 7.39 10.57 -8.25
C LYS A 184 6.27 9.56 -8.30
N ALA A 185 6.54 8.39 -7.72
CA ALA A 185 5.65 7.26 -7.82
C ALA A 185 4.47 7.43 -6.85
N GLU A 186 3.26 7.31 -7.39
CA GLU A 186 2.05 7.18 -6.59
C GLU A 186 1.66 5.71 -6.54
N VAL A 187 1.53 5.19 -5.32
CA VAL A 187 1.06 3.84 -5.03
C VAL A 187 -0.34 3.95 -4.46
N ARG A 188 -1.25 3.12 -4.97
CA ARG A 188 -2.60 2.95 -4.43
C ARG A 188 -2.75 1.50 -3.98
N VAL A 189 -3.19 1.28 -2.75
CA VAL A 189 -3.49 -0.05 -2.19
C VAL A 189 -4.91 -0.05 -1.67
N ILE A 190 -5.72 -0.98 -2.14
CA ILE A 190 -7.07 -1.24 -1.64
C ILE A 190 -7.02 -2.52 -0.81
N VAL A 191 -7.42 -2.42 0.46
CA VAL A 191 -7.59 -3.57 1.35
C VAL A 191 -9.07 -3.86 1.46
N ARG A 192 -9.54 -4.92 0.80
CA ARG A 192 -10.96 -5.32 0.78
C ARG A 192 -11.17 -6.70 1.41
N PRO A 193 -12.27 -6.92 2.14
CA PRO A 193 -12.66 -8.26 2.54
C PRO A 193 -13.23 -9.03 1.34
N VAL A 194 -13.11 -10.35 1.37
CA VAL A 194 -13.75 -11.24 0.38
C VAL A 194 -15.22 -11.46 0.73
N ASP A 195 -15.56 -11.60 2.02
CA ASP A 195 -16.95 -11.66 2.48
C ASP A 195 -17.53 -10.24 2.62
N ASN A 196 -18.60 -9.95 1.88
CA ASN A 196 -19.31 -8.67 1.90
C ASN A 196 -19.82 -8.27 3.29
N LYS A 197 -20.07 -9.24 4.20
CA LYS A 197 -20.46 -8.96 5.59
C LYS A 197 -19.38 -8.23 6.38
N ASN A 198 -18.13 -8.32 5.92
CA ASN A 198 -16.99 -7.66 6.52
C ASN A 198 -16.62 -6.35 5.82
N LEU A 199 -17.38 -5.91 4.80
CA LEU A 199 -17.22 -4.57 4.23
C LEU A 199 -17.59 -3.51 5.25
N ALA A 200 -16.92 -2.38 5.17
CA ALA A 200 -17.31 -1.21 5.96
C ALA A 200 -18.70 -0.70 5.55
N ASP A 201 -19.49 -0.25 6.53
CA ASP A 201 -20.91 0.06 6.33
C ASP A 201 -21.21 1.07 5.21
N PRO A 202 -20.43 2.16 5.02
CA PRO A 202 -20.65 3.08 3.91
C PRO A 202 -20.52 2.42 2.52
N ILE A 203 -19.51 1.56 2.35
CA ILE A 203 -19.27 0.84 1.10
C ILE A 203 -20.37 -0.20 0.88
N ARG A 204 -20.69 -0.97 1.93
CA ARG A 204 -21.72 -2.00 1.88
C ARG A 204 -23.09 -1.42 1.51
N SER A 205 -23.46 -0.29 2.12
CA SER A 205 -24.70 0.42 1.84
C SER A 205 -24.75 0.94 0.39
N LEU A 206 -23.64 1.48 -0.11
CA LEU A 206 -23.55 1.97 -1.49
C LEU A 206 -23.72 0.85 -2.51
N LEU A 207 -23.17 -0.33 -2.23
CA LEU A 207 -23.24 -1.50 -3.11
C LEU A 207 -24.56 -2.29 -2.98
N GLN A 208 -25.44 -1.93 -2.04
CA GLN A 208 -26.69 -2.63 -1.75
C GLN A 208 -26.49 -4.11 -1.35
N LEU A 209 -25.46 -4.38 -0.54
CA LEU A 209 -25.04 -5.72 -0.08
C LEU A 209 -25.29 -5.95 1.43
#